data_AF-A0A268TPD3-F1
#
_entry.id   AF-A0A268TPD3-F1
#
_cell.length_a   1.000
_cell.length_b   1.000
_cell.length_c   1.000
_cell.angle_alpha   90.00
_cell.angle_beta   90.00
_cell.angle_gamma   90.00
#
_symmetry.space_group_name_H-M   'P 1'
#
loop_
_entity.id
_entity.type
_entity.pdbx_description
1 polymer ?
#
loop_
_entity_poly.entity_id
_entity_poly.type
_entity_poly.pdbx_seq_one_letter_code
_entity_poly.pdbx_strand_id
1 'polypeptide(L)' 'MKQVINIRLPQDLIAMLDNVAKEVNLNRTALIERAVLAYQDKLDEMVADKRIDEMKVGDCKPISYDEAKRILGWD' A
#
# COMPACT_ATOMS: atom_id res chain seq x y z
N MET A 1 -16.17 -2.57 -4.00
CA MET A 1 -16.99 -1.69 -3.13
C MET A 1 -16.05 -0.76 -2.37
N LYS A 2 -16.38 0.53 -2.25
CA LYS A 2 -15.58 1.49 -1.46
C LYS A 2 -16.09 1.50 -0.02
N GLN A 3 -15.16 1.59 0.95
CA GLN A 3 -15.48 1.76 2.37
C GLN A 3 -15.17 3.20 2.79
N VAL A 4 -15.96 3.74 3.72
CA VAL A 4 -15.72 5.07 4.28
C VAL A 4 -14.68 4.95 5.39
N ILE A 5 -13.66 5.80 5.34
CA ILE A 5 -12.62 5.89 6.37
C ILE A 5 -12.51 7.34 6.86
N ASN A 6 -12.28 7.51 8.15
CA ASN A 6 -12.00 8.82 8.74
C ASN A 6 -10.49 8.95 8.94
N ILE A 7 -9.87 9.92 8.27
CA ILE A 7 -8.43 10.22 8.39
C ILE A 7 -8.24 11.67 8.85
N ARG A 8 -7.21 11.92 9.66
CA ARG A 8 -6.78 13.26 10.04
C ARG A 8 -5.52 13.61 9.26
N LEU A 9 -5.51 14.77 8.62
CA LEU A 9 -4.38 15.28 7.84
C LEU A 9 -4.02 16.69 8.31
N PRO A 10 -2.75 17.11 8.15
CA PRO A 10 -2.33 18.49 8.35
C PRO A 10 -3.20 19.47 7.56
N GLN A 11 -3.47 20.64 8.15
CA GLN A 11 -4.39 21.62 7.57
C GLN A 11 -3.86 22.23 6.26
N ASP A 12 -2.56 22.46 6.18
CA ASP A 12 -1.85 22.92 4.99
C ASP A 12 -1.93 21.89 3.85
N LEU A 13 -1.79 20.60 4.16
CA LEU A 13 -1.96 19.52 3.18
C LEU A 13 -3.39 19.48 2.64
N ILE A 14 -4.40 19.65 3.50
CA ILE A 14 -5.81 19.72 3.07
C ILE A 14 -6.03 20.91 2.13
N ALA A 15 -5.51 22.08 2.47
CA ALA A 15 -5.62 23.27 1.64
C ALA A 15 -4.95 23.10 0.27
N MET A 16 -3.77 22.47 0.25
CA MET A 16 -3.07 22.14 -1.00
C MET A 16 -3.89 21.17 -1.86
N LEU A 17 -4.43 20.09 -1.27
CA LEU A 17 -5.27 19.13 -1.98
C LEU A 17 -6.53 19.77 -2.56
N ASP A 18 -7.17 20.70 -1.83
CA ASP A 18 -8.34 21.43 -2.33
C ASP A 18 -8.01 22.35 -3.51
N ASN A 19 -6.87 23.02 -3.46
CA ASN A 19 -6.44 23.88 -4.56
C ASN A 19 -6.15 23.04 -5.81
N VAL A 20 -5.39 21.96 -5.68
CA VAL A 20 -5.11 21.04 -6.80
C VAL A 20 -6.41 20.45 -7.35
N ALA A 21 -7.32 20.00 -6.48
CA ALA A 21 -8.61 19.44 -6.87
C ALA A 21 -9.41 20.39 -7.77
N LYS A 22 -9.43 21.68 -7.44
CA LYS A 22 -10.07 22.71 -8.27
C LYS A 22 -9.39 22.84 -9.64
N GLU A 23 -8.08 22.94 -9.68
CA GLU A 23 -7.32 23.11 -10.93
C GLU A 23 -7.48 21.92 -11.89
N VAL A 24 -7.54 20.69 -11.36
CA VAL A 24 -7.67 19.48 -12.19
C VAL A 24 -9.12 18.99 -12.34
N ASN A 25 -10.10 19.75 -11.86
CA ASN A 25 -11.52 19.41 -11.86
C ASN A 25 -11.83 18.02 -11.28
N LEU A 26 -11.23 17.71 -10.13
CA LEU A 26 -11.48 16.50 -9.34
C LEU A 26 -11.94 16.87 -7.93
N ASN A 27 -12.44 15.88 -7.18
CA ASN A 27 -12.67 16.07 -5.75
C ASN A 27 -11.46 15.62 -4.92
N ARG A 28 -11.36 16.11 -3.69
CA ARG A 28 -10.29 15.79 -2.76
C ARG A 28 -10.15 14.27 -2.55
N THR A 29 -11.27 13.56 -2.44
CA THR A 29 -11.30 12.10 -2.24
C THR A 29 -10.60 11.36 -3.39
N ALA A 30 -10.81 11.77 -4.64
CA ALA A 30 -10.19 11.17 -5.81
C ALA A 30 -8.68 11.41 -5.84
N LEU A 31 -8.22 12.59 -5.40
CA LEU A 31 -6.78 12.86 -5.27
C LEU A 31 -6.15 12.01 -4.17
N ILE A 32 -6.80 11.89 -3.01
CA ILE A 32 -6.33 11.04 -1.90
C ILE A 32 -6.26 9.58 -2.35
N GLU A 33 -7.30 9.09 -3.04
CA GLU A 33 -7.33 7.73 -3.59
C GLU A 33 -6.15 7.49 -4.53
N ARG A 34 -5.90 8.40 -5.48
CA ARG A 34 -4.77 8.30 -6.40
C ARG A 34 -3.41 8.35 -5.71
N ALA A 35 -3.27 9.22 -4.70
CA ALA A 35 -2.03 9.33 -3.94
C ALA A 35 -1.75 8.04 -3.16
N VAL A 36 -2.77 7.45 -2.53
CA VAL A 36 -2.64 6.17 -1.82
C VAL A 36 -2.28 5.05 -2.79
N LEU A 37 -2.96 4.96 -3.94
CA LEU A 37 -2.64 3.96 -4.98
C LEU A 37 -1.21 4.11 -5.49
N ALA A 38 -0.78 5.34 -5.79
CA ALA A 38 0.58 5.60 -6.26
C ALA A 38 1.66 5.26 -5.22
N TYR A 39 1.31 5.29 -3.92
CA TYR A 39 2.23 4.90 -2.86
C TYR A 39 2.25 3.39 -2.58
N GLN A 40 1.33 2.60 -3.15
CA GLN A 40 1.26 1.16 -2.90
C GLN A 40 2.55 0.43 -3.30
N ASP A 41 3.13 0.76 -4.45
CA ASP A 41 4.39 0.14 -4.89
C ASP A 41 5.50 0.32 -3.85
N LYS A 42 5.54 1.48 -3.18
CA LYS A 42 6.53 1.75 -2.13
C LYS A 42 6.23 0.97 -0.85
N LEU A 43 4.96 0.80 -0.51
CA LEU A 43 4.55 -0.04 0.63
C LEU A 43 4.94 -1.50 0.38
N ASP A 44 4.76 -2.01 -0.83
CA ASP A 44 5.14 -3.37 -1.21
C ASP A 44 6.65 -3.57 -1.13
N GLU A 45 7.43 -2.59 -1.59
CA GLU A 45 8.89 -2.57 -1.45
C GLU A 45 9.31 -2.64 0.04
N MET A 46 8.70 -1.85 0.92
CA MET A 46 9.00 -1.88 2.35
C MET A 46 8.72 -3.25 2.99
N VAL A 47 7.66 -3.94 2.54
CA VAL A 47 7.35 -5.31 2.99
C VAL A 47 8.38 -6.30 2.46
N ALA A 48 8.80 -6.16 1.19
CA ALA A 48 9.83 -7.00 0.60
C ALA A 48 11.17 -6.84 1.32
N ASP A 49 11.59 -5.61 1.60
CA ASP A 49 12.81 -5.30 2.35
C ASP A 49 12.80 -5.96 3.72
N LYS A 50 11.68 -5.82 4.46
CA LYS A 50 11.52 -6.49 5.76
C LYS A 50 11.70 -8.00 5.65
N ARG A 51 11.09 -8.65 4.67
CA ARG A 51 11.21 -10.10 4.45
C ARG A 51 12.64 -10.51 4.10
N ILE A 52 13.33 -9.71 3.29
CA ILE A 52 14.74 -9.94 2.95
C ILE A 52 15.61 -9.87 4.21
N ASP A 53 15.35 -8.92 5.11
CA ASP A 53 16.10 -8.82 6.36
C ASP A 53 15.83 -9.99 7.31
N GLU A 54 14.58 -10.45 7.41
CA GLU A 54 14.20 -11.68 8.13
C GLU A 54 14.95 -12.91 7.57
N MET A 55 15.13 -12.99 6.25
CA MET A 55 15.93 -14.05 5.60
C MET A 55 17.41 -13.98 5.95
N LYS A 56 18.00 -12.78 6.02
CA LYS A 56 19.42 -12.61 6.38
C LYS A 56 19.70 -13.04 7.83
N VAL A 57 18.77 -12.79 8.74
CA VAL A 57 18.93 -13.14 10.17
C VAL A 57 18.52 -14.58 10.49
N GLY A 58 18.06 -15.34 9.48
CA GLY A 58 17.69 -16.75 9.64
C GLY A 58 16.32 -16.98 10.27
N ASP A 59 15.44 -15.98 10.29
CA ASP A 59 14.10 -16.05 10.89
C ASP A 59 13.04 -16.63 9.93
N CYS A 60 13.48 -17.31 8.87
CA CYS A 60 12.59 -18.02 7.94
C CYS A 60 13.08 -19.43 7.67
N LYS A 61 12.12 -20.34 7.54
CA LYS A 61 12.36 -21.75 7.25
C LYS A 61 12.02 -22.02 5.78
N PRO A 62 12.89 -22.69 5.02
CA PRO A 62 12.52 -23.17 3.70
C PRO A 62 11.39 -24.19 3.82
N ILE A 63 10.43 -24.12 2.90
CA ILE A 63 9.36 -25.11 2.74
C ILE A 63 9.58 -25.90 1.45
N SER A 64 9.00 -27.09 1.35
CA SER A 64 9.06 -27.87 0.12
C SER A 64 8.17 -27.27 -0.97
N TYR A 65 8.43 -27.62 -2.24
CA TYR A 65 7.59 -27.17 -3.35
C TYR A 65 6.14 -27.68 -3.24
N ASP A 66 5.94 -28.92 -2.78
CA ASP A 66 4.60 -29.50 -2.57
C ASP A 66 3.84 -28.82 -1.44
N GLU A 67 4.55 -28.34 -0.40
CA GLU A 67 3.96 -27.53 0.66
C GLU A 67 3.56 -26.15 0.14
N ALA A 68 4.40 -25.52 -0.69
CA ALA A 68 4.09 -24.25 -1.33
C ALA A 68 2.83 -24.33 -2.22
N LYS A 69 2.66 -25.40 -3.00
CA LYS A 69 1.45 -25.61 -3.82
C LYS A 69 0.16 -25.64 -2.99
N ARG A 70 0.16 -26.41 -1.89
CA ARG A 70 -0.97 -26.48 -0.96
C ARG A 70 -1.33 -25.12 -0.37
N ILE A 71 -0.34 -24.32 0.01
CA ILE A 71 -0.55 -22.98 0.59
C ILE A 71 -1.15 -22.01 -0.45
N LEU A 72 -0.68 -22.09 -1.69
CA LEU A 72 -1.09 -21.19 -2.78
C LEU A 72 -2.37 -21.65 -3.49
N GLY A 73 -2.89 -22.84 -3.18
CA GLY A 73 -4.06 -23.42 -3.84
C GLY A 73 -3.80 -23.77 -5.30
N TRP A 74 -2.58 -24.23 -5.62
CA TRP A 74 -2.15 -24.61 -6.98
C TRP A 74 -2.33 -26.11 -7.27
N ASP A 75 -3.12 -26.81 -6.46
CA ASP A 75 -3.38 -28.24 -6.55
C ASP A 75 -4.37 -28.60 -7.67
#